data_AF-A0A1I2QPX7-F1
#
_entry.id   AF-A0A1I2QPX7-F1
#
_cell.length_a   1.000
_cell.length_b   1.000
_cell.length_c   1.000
_cell.angle_alpha   90.00
_cell.angle_beta   90.00
_cell.angle_gamma   90.00
#
_symmetry.space_group_name_H-M   'P 1'
#
loop_
_entity.id
_entity.type
_entity.pdbx_description
1 polymer ?
#
loop_
_entity_poly.entity_id
_entity_poly.type
_entity_poly.pdbx_seq_one_letter_code
_entity_poly.pdbx_strand_id
1 'polypeptide(L)'
;MTKLKIYKVMSITLLFLSIILAYMWYDTSKSQPIDSFAVQASSSAVKELPRKLEDVKQRFNLYHTRESGEQKNFQLGSLLSDQLMNLHDQTRLFNTAQRSSLLNGQWFREYTESLRTLDFIITEHSVGQTENENRNVEQVDKELSNLISEITKITSAEDFSVADEDVFRSVTGEIQEFNQNFQ
;
A
#
# COMPACT_ATOMS: atom_id res chain seq x y z
N MET A 1 29.64 -9.58 61.80
CA MET A 1 30.30 -9.55 60.47
C MET A 1 29.52 -10.34 59.40
N THR A 2 28.19 -10.37 59.47
CA THR A 2 27.31 -11.21 58.61
C THR A 2 26.42 -10.38 57.68
N LYS A 3 25.98 -9.19 58.11
CA LYS A 3 25.16 -8.28 57.28
C LYS A 3 25.86 -7.84 55.99
N LEU A 4 27.16 -7.54 56.04
CA LEU A 4 27.95 -7.09 54.89
C LEU A 4 28.04 -8.15 53.77
N LYS A 5 27.99 -9.44 54.12
CA LYS A 5 27.98 -10.54 53.15
C LYS A 5 26.62 -10.68 52.46
N ILE A 6 25.52 -10.48 53.20
CA ILE A 6 24.16 -10.53 52.67
C ILE A 6 23.93 -9.42 51.65
N TYR A 7 24.36 -8.18 51.95
CA TYR A 7 24.25 -7.06 50.99
C TYR A 7 25.04 -7.33 49.70
N LYS A 8 26.26 -7.87 49.80
CA LYS A 8 27.06 -8.22 48.60
C LYS A 8 26.37 -9.28 47.75
N VAL A 9 25.81 -10.33 48.37
CA VAL A 9 25.08 -11.38 47.64
C VAL A 9 23.81 -10.81 46.99
N MET A 10 23.03 -10.00 47.72
CA MET A 10 21.84 -9.32 47.20
C MET A 10 22.17 -8.39 46.02
N SER A 11 23.25 -7.61 46.11
CA SER A 11 23.69 -6.74 45.03
C SER A 11 24.11 -7.52 43.79
N ILE A 12 24.81 -8.66 43.95
CA ILE A 12 25.18 -9.52 42.83
C ILE A 12 23.93 -10.10 42.16
N THR A 13 22.96 -10.60 42.94
CA THR A 13 21.70 -11.12 42.39
C THR A 13 20.88 -10.05 41.66
N LEU A 14 20.84 -8.82 42.18
CA LEU A 14 20.19 -7.68 41.51
C LEU A 14 20.89 -7.32 40.19
N LEU A 15 22.21 -7.37 40.16
CA LEU A 15 23.00 -7.09 38.97
C LEU A 15 22.75 -8.15 37.89
N PHE A 16 22.75 -9.44 38.24
CA PHE A 16 22.37 -10.51 37.32
C PHE A 16 20.93 -10.38 36.82
N LEU A 17 19.98 -10.06 37.71
CA LEU A 17 18.59 -9.84 37.31
C LEU A 17 18.46 -8.67 36.32
N SER A 18 19.21 -7.58 36.55
CA SER A 18 19.23 -6.44 35.64
C SER A 18 19.81 -6.77 34.26
N ILE A 19 20.84 -7.63 34.20
CA ILE A 19 21.40 -8.11 32.93
C ILE A 19 20.40 -9.00 32.19
N ILE A 20 19.70 -9.89 32.91
CA ILE A 20 18.67 -10.75 32.32
C ILE A 20 17.51 -9.90 31.79
N LEU A 21 17.04 -8.91 32.56
CA LEU A 21 15.99 -8.00 32.13
C LEU A 21 16.43 -7.16 30.92
N ALA A 22 17.66 -6.64 30.91
CA ALA A 22 18.21 -5.92 29.76
C ALA A 22 18.34 -6.82 28.52
N TYR A 23 18.75 -8.08 28.70
CA TYR A 23 18.82 -9.06 27.63
C TYR A 23 17.43 -9.43 27.09
N MET A 24 16.45 -9.66 27.97
CA MET A 24 15.06 -9.92 27.57
C MET A 24 14.45 -8.71 26.86
N TRP A 25 14.77 -7.50 27.29
CA TRP A 25 14.32 -6.26 26.65
C TRP A 25 15.01 -6.04 25.29
N TYR A 26 16.29 -6.35 25.18
CA TYR A 26 17.03 -6.32 23.91
C TYR A 26 16.52 -7.37 22.92
N ASP A 27 16.19 -8.58 23.37
CA ASP A 27 15.69 -9.65 22.50
C ASP A 27 14.23 -9.39 22.07
N THR A 28 13.42 -8.74 22.92
CA THR A 28 12.09 -8.22 22.52
C THR A 28 12.16 -6.97 21.63
N SER A 29 13.30 -6.29 21.56
CA SER A 29 13.50 -5.15 20.65
C SER A 29 13.93 -5.53 19.22
N LYS A 30 14.27 -6.81 18.98
CA LYS A 30 14.45 -7.31 17.61
C LYS A 30 13.08 -7.47 16.98
N SER A 31 12.89 -6.87 15.79
CA SER A 31 11.68 -7.01 14.96
C SER A 31 11.20 -8.46 14.96
N GLN A 32 9.97 -8.70 15.41
CA GLN A 32 9.45 -10.05 15.50
C GLN A 32 9.32 -10.65 14.09
N PRO A 33 9.43 -11.98 13.91
CA PRO A 33 9.28 -12.64 12.61
C PRO A 33 7.93 -12.33 11.92
N ILE A 34 6.89 -12.00 12.71
CA ILE A 34 5.59 -11.54 12.24
C ILE A 34 5.72 -10.20 11.48
N ASP A 35 6.64 -9.34 11.89
CA ASP A 35 6.83 -8.01 11.34
C ASP A 35 7.53 -8.07 9.96
N SER A 36 8.52 -8.96 9.80
CA SER A 36 9.15 -9.23 8.51
C SER A 36 8.19 -9.85 7.49
N PHE A 37 7.28 -10.72 7.95
CA PHE A 37 6.26 -11.32 7.09
C PHE A 37 5.26 -10.25 6.61
N ALA A 38 4.82 -9.37 7.51
CA ALA A 38 3.89 -8.30 7.17
C ALA A 38 4.50 -7.34 6.14
N VAL A 39 5.76 -6.92 6.32
CA VAL A 39 6.49 -6.10 5.34
C VAL A 39 6.61 -6.83 4.00
N GLN A 40 6.97 -8.11 3.96
CA GLN A 40 7.07 -8.86 2.70
C GLN A 40 5.73 -9.04 1.99
N ALA A 41 4.65 -9.29 2.74
CA ALA A 41 3.30 -9.41 2.20
C ALA A 41 2.83 -8.07 1.62
N SER A 42 3.08 -6.98 2.34
CA SER A 42 2.80 -5.60 1.91
C SER A 42 3.64 -5.21 0.68
N SER A 43 4.93 -5.52 0.66
CA SER A 43 5.79 -5.31 -0.52
C SER A 43 5.30 -6.10 -1.73
N SER A 44 4.93 -7.37 -1.54
CA SER A 44 4.34 -8.19 -2.60
C SER A 44 3.04 -7.58 -3.13
N ALA A 45 2.18 -7.11 -2.24
CA ALA A 45 0.92 -6.46 -2.59
C ALA A 45 1.11 -5.19 -3.43
N VAL A 46 2.14 -4.39 -3.15
CA VAL A 46 2.49 -3.20 -3.95
C VAL A 46 3.17 -3.60 -5.27
N LYS A 47 3.99 -4.66 -5.30
CA LYS A 47 4.58 -5.20 -6.54
C LYS A 47 3.52 -5.72 -7.52
N GLU A 48 2.35 -6.14 -7.02
CA GLU A 48 1.22 -6.54 -7.87
C GLU A 48 0.43 -5.36 -8.43
N LEU A 49 0.62 -4.13 -7.91
CA LEU A 49 -0.16 -2.96 -8.29
C LEU A 49 -0.12 -2.66 -9.81
N PRO A 50 1.03 -2.69 -10.50
CA PRO A 50 1.07 -2.46 -11.94
C PRO A 50 0.16 -3.40 -12.73
N ARG A 51 0.14 -4.69 -12.34
CA ARG A 51 -0.73 -5.68 -12.98
C ARG A 51 -2.21 -5.38 -12.74
N LYS A 52 -2.57 -4.99 -11.51
CA LYS A 52 -3.95 -4.60 -11.19
C LYS A 52 -4.39 -3.36 -11.95
N LEU A 53 -3.51 -2.38 -12.10
CA LEU A 53 -3.77 -1.17 -12.88
C LEU A 53 -3.92 -1.47 -14.38
N GLU A 54 -3.14 -2.42 -14.93
CA GLU A 54 -3.31 -2.87 -16.31
C GLU A 54 -4.68 -3.53 -16.53
N ASP A 55 -5.16 -4.35 -15.59
CA ASP A 55 -6.52 -4.93 -15.64
C ASP A 55 -7.60 -3.83 -15.63
N VAL A 56 -7.42 -2.80 -14.79
CA VAL A 56 -8.31 -1.63 -14.71
C VAL A 56 -8.32 -0.86 -16.04
N LYS A 57 -7.14 -0.57 -16.59
CA LYS A 57 -6.97 0.12 -17.88
C LYS A 57 -7.65 -0.65 -19.02
N GLN A 58 -7.48 -1.97 -19.07
CA GLN A 58 -8.15 -2.81 -20.08
C GLN A 58 -9.67 -2.71 -19.98
N ARG A 59 -10.23 -2.70 -18.77
CA ARG A 59 -11.69 -2.53 -18.57
C ARG A 59 -12.17 -1.14 -18.92
N PHE A 60 -11.40 -0.11 -18.55
CA PHE A 60 -11.66 1.28 -18.95
C PHE A 60 -11.72 1.39 -20.47
N ASN A 61 -10.76 0.83 -21.18
CA ASN A 61 -10.74 0.85 -22.65
C ASN A 61 -11.89 0.04 -23.26
N LEU A 62 -12.22 -1.13 -22.70
CA LEU A 62 -13.34 -1.95 -23.16
C LEU A 62 -14.70 -1.25 -23.00
N TYR A 63 -14.86 -0.43 -21.95
CA TYR A 63 -16.04 0.39 -21.76
C TYR A 63 -16.18 1.45 -22.87
N HIS A 64 -15.07 2.09 -23.26
CA HIS A 64 -15.06 3.22 -24.19
C HIS A 64 -14.93 2.85 -25.68
N THR A 65 -14.58 1.61 -26.03
CA THR A 65 -14.34 1.19 -27.43
C THR A 65 -15.45 0.33 -28.05
N ARG A 66 -16.48 -0.09 -27.30
CA ARG A 66 -17.56 -0.94 -27.83
C ARG A 66 -18.87 -0.18 -27.96
N GLU A 67 -19.56 -0.35 -29.10
CA GLU A 67 -20.98 0.03 -29.26
C GLU A 67 -21.80 -0.56 -28.11
N SER A 68 -22.33 0.29 -27.23
CA SER A 68 -22.87 -0.14 -25.95
C SER A 68 -24.39 -0.11 -25.88
N GLY A 69 -24.98 -1.26 -25.50
CA GLY A 69 -26.31 -1.30 -24.87
C GLY A 69 -26.21 -1.16 -23.35
N GLU A 70 -27.13 -0.42 -22.74
CA GLU A 70 -27.16 -0.01 -21.32
C GLU A 70 -26.83 -1.13 -20.32
N GLN A 71 -27.30 -2.36 -20.58
CA GLN A 71 -27.15 -3.51 -19.70
C GLN A 71 -25.69 -4.01 -19.58
N LYS A 72 -24.86 -3.77 -20.59
CA LYS A 72 -23.45 -4.19 -20.65
C LYS A 72 -22.52 -3.16 -20.01
N ASN A 73 -22.88 -1.88 -20.10
CA ASN A 73 -22.19 -0.78 -19.39
C ASN A 73 -22.36 -0.91 -17.88
N PHE A 74 -23.54 -1.33 -17.42
CA PHE A 74 -23.78 -1.61 -16.00
C PHE A 74 -22.91 -2.78 -15.48
N GLN A 75 -22.79 -3.88 -16.24
CA GLN A 75 -21.94 -5.02 -15.87
C GLN A 75 -20.45 -4.66 -15.86
N LEU A 76 -19.99 -3.85 -16.81
CA LEU A 76 -18.60 -3.40 -16.85
C LEU A 76 -18.27 -2.42 -15.71
N GLY A 77 -19.19 -1.50 -15.38
CA GLY A 77 -19.06 -0.64 -14.20
C GLY A 77 -19.02 -1.46 -12.90
N SER A 78 -19.89 -2.46 -12.76
CA SER A 78 -19.86 -3.38 -11.61
C SER A 78 -18.53 -4.13 -11.48
N LEU A 79 -17.98 -4.63 -12.60
CA LEU A 79 -16.72 -5.37 -12.60
C LEU A 79 -15.51 -4.47 -12.34
N LEU A 80 -15.58 -3.21 -12.77
CA LEU A 80 -14.60 -2.18 -12.44
C LEU A 80 -14.63 -1.94 -10.92
N SER A 81 -15.81 -1.66 -10.35
CA SER A 81 -15.98 -1.47 -8.91
C SER A 81 -15.52 -2.67 -8.07
N ASP A 82 -15.78 -3.91 -8.51
CA ASP A 82 -15.31 -5.12 -7.81
C ASP A 82 -13.78 -5.23 -7.80
N GLN A 83 -13.09 -4.83 -8.88
CA GLN A 83 -11.62 -4.83 -8.93
C GLN A 83 -11.01 -3.73 -8.07
N LEU A 84 -11.69 -2.58 -7.99
CA LEU A 84 -11.30 -1.47 -7.14
C LEU A 84 -11.49 -1.80 -5.66
N MET A 85 -12.54 -2.55 -5.31
CA MET A 85 -12.73 -3.11 -3.96
C MET A 85 -11.62 -4.12 -3.60
N ASN A 86 -11.11 -4.89 -4.56
CA ASN A 86 -9.96 -5.78 -4.35
C ASN A 86 -8.61 -5.04 -4.19
N LEU A 87 -8.48 -3.79 -4.64
CA LEU A 87 -7.36 -2.92 -4.25
C LEU A 87 -7.48 -2.51 -2.78
N HIS A 88 -8.72 -2.36 -2.28
CA HIS A 88 -9.02 -1.98 -0.91
C HIS A 88 -8.80 -3.12 0.12
N ASP A 89 -9.00 -4.39 -0.25
CA ASP A 89 -8.83 -5.53 0.67
C ASP A 89 -7.38 -5.75 1.16
N GLN A 90 -6.39 -5.14 0.50
CA GLN A 90 -5.02 -5.14 0.98
C GLN A 90 -4.87 -4.41 2.33
N THR A 91 -5.80 -3.53 2.69
CA THR A 91 -5.82 -2.73 3.93
C THR A 91 -5.71 -3.58 5.21
N ARG A 92 -6.22 -4.83 5.22
CA ARG A 92 -6.12 -5.69 6.42
C ARG A 92 -4.70 -6.19 6.70
N LEU A 93 -3.92 -6.49 5.66
CA LEU A 93 -2.52 -6.88 5.80
C LEU A 93 -1.68 -5.70 6.28
N PHE A 94 -1.98 -4.51 5.77
CA PHE A 94 -1.28 -3.28 6.15
C PHE A 94 -1.62 -2.79 7.56
N ASN A 95 -2.85 -2.96 8.04
CA ASN A 95 -3.21 -2.68 9.44
C ASN A 95 -2.40 -3.52 10.43
N THR A 96 -2.02 -4.75 10.06
CA THR A 96 -1.12 -5.59 10.86
C THR A 96 0.31 -5.05 10.83
N ALA A 97 0.79 -4.58 9.68
CA ALA A 97 2.13 -3.98 9.53
C ALA A 97 2.27 -2.59 10.19
N GLN A 98 1.20 -1.78 10.24
CA GLN A 98 1.18 -0.51 10.98
C GLN A 98 1.27 -0.72 12.49
N ARG A 99 0.65 -1.80 13.01
CA ARG A 99 0.70 -2.13 14.44
C ARG A 99 2.08 -2.59 14.92
N SER A 100 2.96 -3.01 14.00
CA SER A 100 4.32 -3.48 14.32
C SER A 100 5.40 -2.39 14.31
N SER A 101 5.05 -1.11 14.20
CA SER A 101 5.99 0.05 14.17
C SER A 101 6.99 0.08 13.00
N LEU A 102 6.97 -0.92 12.10
CA LEU A 102 7.86 -0.98 10.94
C LEU A 102 7.40 -0.10 9.77
N LEU A 103 6.10 0.19 9.67
CA LEU A 103 5.56 1.10 8.67
C LEU A 103 5.05 2.37 9.35
N ASN A 104 5.47 3.53 8.84
CA ASN A 104 4.95 4.80 9.29
C ASN A 104 3.46 4.89 8.93
N GLY A 105 2.62 5.00 9.97
CA GLY A 105 1.16 5.00 9.81
C GLY A 105 0.64 6.13 8.91
N GLN A 106 1.37 7.25 8.83
CA GLN A 106 0.99 8.39 8.01
C GLN A 106 1.17 8.10 6.51
N TRP A 107 2.34 7.65 6.08
CA TRP A 107 2.62 7.37 4.66
C TRP A 107 1.72 6.29 4.08
N PHE A 108 1.42 5.28 4.88
CA PHE A 108 0.49 4.24 4.47
C PHE A 108 -0.95 4.74 4.28
N ARG A 109 -1.39 5.65 5.16
CA ARG A 109 -2.70 6.29 5.01
C ARG A 109 -2.74 7.13 3.73
N GLU A 110 -1.71 7.91 3.47
CA GLU A 110 -1.62 8.75 2.27
C GLU A 110 -1.62 7.91 0.98
N TYR A 111 -0.92 6.77 0.96
CA TYR A 111 -1.01 5.79 -0.14
C TYR A 111 -2.45 5.29 -0.35
N THR A 112 -3.13 4.88 0.73
CA THR A 112 -4.50 4.36 0.65
C THR A 112 -5.50 5.41 0.18
N GLU A 113 -5.37 6.64 0.67
CA GLU A 113 -6.19 7.77 0.24
C GLU A 113 -5.94 8.09 -1.24
N SER A 114 -4.69 8.06 -1.69
CA SER A 114 -4.32 8.32 -3.08
C SER A 114 -4.89 7.26 -4.02
N LEU A 115 -4.84 5.97 -3.65
CA LEU A 115 -5.49 4.91 -4.41
C LEU A 115 -7.01 5.07 -4.49
N ARG A 116 -7.65 5.51 -3.39
CA ARG A 116 -9.10 5.76 -3.37
C ARG A 116 -9.50 6.92 -4.28
N THR A 117 -8.68 7.96 -4.36
CA THR A 117 -8.90 9.08 -5.27
C THR A 117 -8.72 8.65 -6.73
N LEU A 118 -7.70 7.84 -7.02
CA LEU A 118 -7.48 7.26 -8.35
C LEU A 118 -8.70 6.45 -8.81
N ASP A 119 -9.22 5.60 -7.91
CA ASP A 119 -10.44 4.83 -8.11
C ASP A 119 -11.64 5.72 -8.48
N PHE A 120 -11.87 6.77 -7.67
CA PHE A 120 -12.95 7.72 -7.91
C PHE A 120 -12.83 8.40 -9.28
N ILE A 121 -11.65 8.88 -9.66
CA ILE A 121 -11.38 9.54 -10.94
C ILE A 121 -11.68 8.61 -12.11
N ILE A 122 -11.19 7.36 -12.07
CA ILE A 122 -11.42 6.39 -13.15
C ILE A 122 -12.91 6.06 -13.26
N THR A 123 -13.59 5.91 -12.13
CA THR A 123 -15.04 5.63 -12.10
C THR A 123 -15.85 6.81 -12.63
N GLU A 124 -15.51 8.05 -12.25
CA GLU A 124 -16.17 9.26 -12.73
C GLU A 124 -16.01 9.43 -14.24
N HIS A 125 -14.78 9.28 -14.75
CA HIS A 125 -14.48 9.38 -16.18
C HIS A 125 -14.90 8.14 -17.01
N SER A 126 -15.53 7.14 -16.41
CA SER A 126 -16.13 6.02 -17.13
C SER A 126 -17.65 6.00 -17.00
N VAL A 127 -18.20 6.04 -15.79
CA VAL A 127 -19.64 5.87 -15.54
C VAL A 127 -20.34 7.19 -15.22
N GLY A 128 -19.61 8.20 -14.74
CA GLY A 128 -20.18 9.45 -14.24
C GLY A 128 -20.53 10.49 -15.31
N GLN A 129 -19.91 10.44 -16.49
CA GLN A 129 -20.10 11.46 -17.53
C GLN A 129 -21.14 11.03 -18.59
N THR A 130 -22.03 11.96 -18.95
CA THR A 130 -22.98 11.76 -20.06
C THR A 130 -22.25 11.75 -21.41
N GLU A 131 -22.75 11.01 -22.40
CA GLU A 131 -22.12 10.73 -23.71
C GLU A 131 -21.54 11.95 -24.46
N ASN A 132 -21.94 13.18 -24.13
CA ASN A 132 -21.48 14.42 -24.77
C ASN A 132 -20.21 15.05 -24.17
N GLU A 133 -19.70 14.53 -23.03
CA GLU A 133 -18.54 15.11 -22.31
C GLU A 133 -17.27 14.25 -22.37
N ASN A 134 -17.26 13.20 -23.19
CA ASN A 134 -16.22 12.17 -23.22
C ASN A 134 -14.87 12.61 -23.87
N ARG A 135 -14.41 13.83 -23.60
CA ARG A 135 -13.23 14.45 -24.22
C ARG A 135 -11.89 14.04 -23.58
N ASN A 136 -11.91 13.34 -22.45
CA ASN A 136 -10.71 13.01 -21.69
C ASN A 136 -10.35 11.52 -21.66
N VAL A 137 -11.05 10.64 -22.41
CA VAL A 137 -10.76 9.19 -22.42
C VAL A 137 -9.31 8.92 -22.83
N GLU A 138 -8.86 9.53 -23.91
CA GLU A 138 -7.47 9.39 -24.40
C GLU A 138 -6.45 9.92 -23.38
N GLN A 139 -6.80 10.97 -22.64
CA GLN A 139 -5.96 11.53 -21.59
C GLN A 139 -5.87 10.57 -20.39
N VAL A 140 -7.00 10.00 -19.94
CA VAL A 140 -7.02 9.02 -18.85
C VAL A 140 -6.24 7.76 -19.22
N ASP A 141 -6.42 7.21 -20.43
CA ASP A 141 -5.66 6.04 -20.90
C ASP A 141 -4.15 6.31 -20.94
N LYS A 142 -3.76 7.49 -21.42
CA LYS A 142 -2.36 7.92 -21.46
C LYS A 142 -1.77 8.06 -20.05
N GLU A 143 -2.44 8.78 -19.15
CA GLU A 143 -1.94 8.97 -17.78
C GLU A 143 -1.93 7.66 -16.98
N LEU A 144 -2.90 6.75 -17.20
CA LEU A 144 -2.86 5.40 -16.65
C LEU A 144 -1.66 4.61 -17.16
N SER A 145 -1.33 4.74 -18.45
CA SER A 145 -0.13 4.10 -19.03
C SER A 145 1.16 4.61 -18.40
N ASN A 146 1.26 5.93 -18.19
CA ASN A 146 2.40 6.56 -17.53
C ASN A 146 2.53 6.03 -16.09
N LEU A 147 1.44 6.08 -15.32
CA LEU A 147 1.39 5.59 -13.95
C LEU A 147 1.85 4.13 -13.83
N ILE A 148 1.32 3.25 -14.70
CA ILE A 148 1.72 1.83 -14.74
C ILE A 148 3.22 1.71 -15.02
N SER A 149 3.75 2.49 -15.97
CA SER A 149 5.17 2.47 -16.31
C SER A 149 6.05 2.90 -15.14
N GLU A 150 5.75 4.03 -14.50
CA GLU A 150 6.57 4.57 -13.41
C GLU A 150 6.52 3.68 -12.16
N ILE A 151 5.33 3.22 -11.74
CA ILE A 151 5.22 2.28 -10.62
C ILE A 151 5.94 0.97 -10.94
N THR A 152 5.92 0.48 -12.19
CA THR A 152 6.68 -0.71 -12.59
C THR A 152 8.18 -0.50 -12.43
N LYS A 153 8.73 0.66 -12.82
CA LYS A 153 10.15 0.96 -12.64
C LYS A 153 10.56 0.93 -11.16
N ILE A 154 9.71 1.47 -10.28
CA ILE A 154 9.99 1.49 -8.84
C ILE A 154 9.88 0.09 -8.24
N THR A 155 8.79 -0.64 -8.54
CA THR A 155 8.47 -1.92 -7.88
C THR A 155 9.23 -3.13 -8.42
N SER A 156 9.78 -3.03 -9.64
CA SER A 156 10.60 -4.08 -10.25
C SER A 156 12.04 -4.15 -9.73
N ALA A 157 12.48 -3.14 -8.96
CA ALA A 157 13.78 -3.18 -8.30
C ALA A 157 13.88 -4.40 -7.35
N GLU A 158 15.02 -5.10 -7.38
CA GLU A 158 15.22 -6.31 -6.56
C GLU A 158 15.11 -6.03 -5.06
N ASP A 159 15.54 -4.84 -4.65
CA ASP A 159 15.57 -4.33 -3.28
C ASP A 159 14.30 -3.58 -2.86
N PHE A 160 13.27 -3.51 -3.71
CA PHE A 160 12.01 -2.83 -3.37
C PHE A 160 11.40 -3.39 -2.09
N SER A 161 11.12 -2.49 -1.15
CA SER A 161 10.45 -2.79 0.12
C SER A 161 9.59 -1.62 0.57
N VAL A 162 8.39 -1.89 1.07
CA VAL A 162 7.53 -0.86 1.69
C VAL A 162 8.09 -0.32 3.01
N ALA A 163 9.09 -0.99 3.59
CA ALA A 163 9.80 -0.50 4.77
C ALA A 163 10.84 0.58 4.42
N ASP A 164 11.22 0.71 3.15
CA ASP A 164 11.98 1.86 2.68
C ASP A 164 11.00 3.01 2.39
N GLU A 165 11.04 4.01 3.26
CA GLU A 165 10.10 5.13 3.22
C GLU A 165 10.21 5.94 1.92
N ASP A 166 11.42 6.17 1.42
CA ASP A 166 11.64 7.00 0.23
C ASP A 166 11.14 6.28 -1.03
N VAL A 167 11.40 4.97 -1.12
CA VAL A 167 10.90 4.14 -2.23
C VAL A 167 9.37 4.03 -2.18
N PHE A 168 8.79 3.82 -1.00
CA PHE A 168 7.34 3.71 -0.87
C PHE A 168 6.64 5.05 -1.14
N ARG A 169 7.20 6.17 -0.67
CA ARG A 169 6.74 7.53 -1.01
C ARG A 169 6.78 7.80 -2.50
N SER A 170 7.78 7.28 -3.20
CA SER A 170 7.87 7.44 -4.65
C SER A 170 6.64 6.80 -5.33
N VAL A 171 6.25 5.59 -4.92
CA VAL A 171 5.01 4.96 -5.42
C VAL A 171 3.78 5.80 -5.10
N THR A 172 3.65 6.31 -3.87
CA THR A 172 2.54 7.21 -3.50
C THR A 172 2.53 8.49 -4.34
N GLY A 173 3.70 9.06 -4.60
CA GLY A 173 3.88 10.27 -5.39
C GLY A 173 3.37 10.12 -6.82
N GLU A 174 3.71 9.01 -7.50
CA GLU A 174 3.22 8.72 -8.85
C GLU A 174 1.68 8.66 -8.89
N ILE A 175 1.05 8.01 -7.89
CA ILE A 175 -0.42 7.95 -7.79
C ILE A 175 -1.01 9.34 -7.55
N GLN A 176 -0.36 10.16 -6.73
CA GLN A 176 -0.80 11.54 -6.47
C GLN A 176 -0.66 12.44 -7.70
N GLU A 177 0.41 12.28 -8.48
CA GLU A 177 0.61 13.01 -9.74
C GLU A 177 -0.50 12.67 -10.74
N PHE A 178 -0.82 11.37 -10.90
CA PHE A 178 -1.99 10.96 -11.68
C PHE A 178 -3.25 11.67 -11.19
N ASN A 179 -3.53 11.63 -9.88
CA ASN A 179 -4.74 12.23 -9.32
C ASN A 179 -4.83 13.74 -9.57
N GLN A 180 -3.71 14.47 -9.50
CA GLN A 180 -3.66 15.91 -9.72
C GLN A 180 -3.96 16.29 -11.18
N ASN A 181 -3.70 15.40 -12.13
CA ASN A 181 -3.98 15.66 -13.56
C ASN A 181 -5.48 15.66 -13.91
N PHE A 182 -6.35 15.25 -12.98
CA PHE A 182 -7.80 15.11 -13.19
C PHE A 182 -8.66 15.79 -12.09
N GLN A 183 -8.05 16.58 -11.19
CA GLN A 183 -8.74 17.45 -10.23
C GLN A 183 -8.91 18.86 -10.77
#